data_AF-A0A1F2RKP3-F1
#
_entry.id   AF-A0A1F2RKP3-F1
#
_cell.length_a   1.000
_cell.length_b   1.000
_cell.length_c   1.000
_cell.angle_alpha   90.00
_cell.angle_beta   90.00
_cell.angle_gamma   90.00
#
_symmetry.space_group_name_H-M   'P 1'
#
loop_
_entity.id
_entity.type
_entity.pdbx_description
1 polymer ?
#
loop_
_entity_poly.entity_id
_entity_poly.type
_entity_poly.pdbx_seq_one_letter_code
_entity_poly.pdbx_strand_id
1 'polypeptide(L)'
;MNSKRKLAVLGLSILSMSLFVFVPKIWGWESGRMTGGGSIFTGEDDHYVPAGTRITHGFELHCGPALDEPNNLQIDIHPPDGGTARFHLEQLDSSSSLCYSDFDPRPPQAPISSFEGSGRGRYNGQPGYCATWRFTDKGEPGTEDEIYSLLIWNCDGDGSGVVQVVSPGHTLTFGNHQAHSAAGRP
;
A
#
# COMPACT_ATOMS: atom_id res chain seq x y z
N MET A 1 -35.56 66.19 42.25
CA MET A 1 -36.36 65.19 41.51
C MET A 1 -36.12 65.34 40.02
N ASN A 2 -35.52 64.32 39.40
CA ASN A 2 -35.63 63.86 38.00
C ASN A 2 -34.29 63.39 37.44
N SER A 3 -34.00 62.12 37.74
CA SER A 3 -32.98 61.30 37.12
C SER A 3 -33.39 61.00 35.67
N LYS A 4 -32.60 61.46 34.70
CA LYS A 4 -32.70 61.02 33.30
C LYS A 4 -32.00 59.66 33.19
N ARG A 5 -32.79 58.60 33.00
CA ARG A 5 -32.30 57.24 32.77
C ARG A 5 -31.60 57.18 31.41
N LYS A 6 -30.32 56.80 31.41
CA LYS A 6 -29.54 56.44 30.22
C LYS A 6 -30.01 55.05 29.76
N LEU A 7 -30.52 54.92 28.54
CA LEU A 7 -30.61 53.63 27.85
C LEU A 7 -29.34 53.48 27.01
N ALA A 8 -28.41 52.65 27.47
CA ALA A 8 -27.34 52.12 26.63
C ALA A 8 -27.84 50.78 26.08
N VAL A 9 -28.05 50.72 24.77
CA VAL A 9 -28.32 49.48 24.04
C VAL A 9 -26.98 48.76 23.92
N LEU A 10 -26.75 47.73 24.74
CA LEU A 10 -25.67 46.77 24.50
C LEU A 10 -26.11 45.85 23.37
N GLY A 11 -25.54 46.05 22.18
CA GLY A 11 -25.60 45.08 21.10
C GLY A 11 -24.85 43.81 21.51
N LEU A 12 -25.58 42.70 21.63
CA LEU A 12 -25.00 41.38 21.84
C LEU A 12 -24.45 40.89 20.51
N SER A 13 -23.18 41.19 20.20
CA SER A 13 -22.48 40.57 19.08
C SER A 13 -22.24 39.10 19.42
N ILE A 14 -23.07 38.22 18.87
CA ILE A 14 -22.83 36.78 18.88
C ILE A 14 -21.61 36.53 17.98
N LEU A 15 -20.43 36.41 18.58
CA LEU A 15 -19.28 35.85 17.91
C LEU A 15 -19.64 34.42 17.55
N SER A 16 -19.97 34.17 16.27
CA SER A 16 -20.04 32.82 15.72
C SER A 16 -18.64 32.23 15.81
N MET A 17 -18.34 31.60 16.93
CA MET A 17 -17.15 30.78 17.08
C MET A 17 -17.41 29.55 16.22
N SER A 18 -17.01 29.63 14.96
CA SER A 18 -16.99 28.48 14.06
C SER A 18 -16.16 27.42 14.76
N LEU A 19 -16.85 26.42 15.29
CA LEU A 19 -16.23 25.22 15.82
C LEU A 19 -15.62 24.52 14.61
N PHE A 20 -14.37 24.86 14.29
CA PHE A 20 -13.55 24.04 13.43
C PHE A 20 -13.39 22.72 14.18
N VAL A 21 -14.30 21.79 13.90
CA VAL A 21 -14.09 20.40 14.24
C VAL A 21 -12.88 20.01 13.41
N PHE A 22 -11.70 20.04 14.03
CA PHE A 22 -10.58 19.25 13.56
C PHE A 22 -11.06 17.82 13.64
N VAL A 23 -11.69 17.34 12.57
CA VAL A 23 -11.75 15.91 12.31
C VAL A 23 -10.29 15.58 12.08
N PRO A 24 -9.59 14.88 13.01
CA PRO A 24 -8.28 14.35 12.64
C PRO A 24 -8.52 13.59 11.34
N LYS A 25 -7.63 13.72 10.35
CA LYS A 25 -7.55 12.71 9.28
C LYS A 25 -7.28 11.39 10.02
N ILE A 26 -8.35 10.72 10.45
CA ILE A 26 -8.33 9.33 10.84
C ILE A 26 -7.82 8.71 9.57
N TRP A 27 -6.59 8.19 9.60
CA TRP A 27 -5.92 7.56 8.47
C TRP A 27 -6.92 6.62 7.83
N GLY A 28 -7.54 7.13 6.78
CA GLY A 28 -8.81 6.64 6.30
C GLY A 28 -8.51 5.41 5.48
N TRP A 29 -9.28 4.35 5.69
CA TRP A 29 -9.43 3.31 4.69
C TRP A 29 -9.88 3.97 3.39
N GLU A 30 -8.94 4.34 2.53
CA GLU A 30 -9.26 4.68 1.16
C GLU A 30 -9.61 3.38 0.46
N SER A 31 -10.77 3.36 -0.21
CA SER A 31 -11.14 2.21 -1.01
C SER A 31 -10.47 2.34 -2.38
N GLY A 32 -9.81 1.29 -2.82
CA GLY A 32 -9.08 1.30 -4.07
C GLY A 32 -8.72 -0.09 -4.55
N ARG A 33 -8.09 -0.11 -5.72
CA ARG A 33 -7.46 -1.30 -6.28
C ARG A 33 -6.12 -0.89 -6.85
N MET A 34 -5.10 -1.73 -6.70
CA MET A 34 -3.84 -1.58 -7.39
C MET A 34 -3.58 -2.83 -8.22
N THR A 35 -3.14 -2.62 -9.46
CA THR A 35 -2.81 -3.68 -10.42
C THR A 35 -1.41 -3.47 -10.95
N GLY A 36 -0.82 -4.52 -11.50
CA GLY A 36 0.35 -4.39 -12.35
C GLY A 36 1.35 -5.49 -12.06
N GLY A 37 2.61 -5.13 -12.20
CA GLY A 37 3.71 -6.04 -11.98
C GLY A 37 5.01 -5.45 -12.50
N GLY A 38 6.07 -6.22 -12.40
CA GLY A 38 7.36 -5.75 -12.82
C GLY A 38 8.49 -6.56 -12.23
N SER A 39 9.63 -5.90 -12.09
CA SER A 39 10.76 -6.48 -11.38
C SER A 39 11.70 -5.45 -10.80
N ILE A 40 12.30 -5.82 -9.69
CA ILE A 40 13.44 -5.15 -9.07
C ILE A 40 14.66 -6.07 -9.08
N PHE A 41 15.80 -5.54 -8.70
CA PHE A 41 16.99 -6.31 -8.34
C PHE A 41 17.36 -5.97 -6.89
N THR A 42 17.62 -6.99 -6.08
CA THR A 42 17.98 -6.80 -4.67
C THR A 42 19.34 -6.12 -4.51
N GLY A 43 19.47 -5.34 -3.43
CA GLY A 43 20.70 -4.71 -3.00
C GLY A 43 21.46 -5.52 -1.93
N GLU A 44 22.58 -4.99 -1.46
CA GLU A 44 23.36 -5.60 -0.37
C GLU A 44 22.66 -5.53 0.99
N ASP A 45 21.75 -4.57 1.17
CA ASP A 45 20.98 -4.37 2.40
C ASP A 45 19.76 -5.30 2.50
N ASP A 46 19.40 -5.99 1.42
CA ASP A 46 18.32 -6.97 1.43
C ASP A 46 18.77 -8.29 2.07
N HIS A 47 17.81 -9.08 2.55
CA HIS A 47 18.12 -10.29 3.32
C HIS A 47 17.55 -11.56 2.71
N TYR A 48 18.14 -12.69 3.12
CA TYR A 48 17.81 -14.07 2.76
C TYR A 48 18.09 -14.49 1.30
N VAL A 49 18.38 -13.53 0.42
CA VAL A 49 18.81 -13.77 -0.97
C VAL A 49 20.08 -12.97 -1.30
N PRO A 50 20.91 -13.42 -2.25
CA PRO A 50 22.07 -12.65 -2.70
C PRO A 50 21.67 -11.31 -3.32
N ALA A 51 22.55 -10.31 -3.25
CA ALA A 51 22.41 -9.07 -4.04
C ALA A 51 22.37 -9.39 -5.54
N GLY A 52 21.60 -8.63 -6.30
CA GLY A 52 21.34 -8.88 -7.72
C GLY A 52 20.34 -9.99 -8.00
N THR A 53 19.68 -10.56 -6.97
CA THR A 53 18.53 -11.44 -7.15
C THR A 53 17.42 -10.64 -7.82
N ARG A 54 16.92 -11.11 -8.96
CA ARG A 54 15.79 -10.48 -9.62
C ARG A 54 14.51 -10.95 -8.94
N ILE A 55 13.73 -10.02 -8.43
CA ILE A 55 12.38 -10.29 -7.91
C ILE A 55 11.40 -9.81 -8.96
N THR A 56 10.52 -10.68 -9.43
CA THR A 56 9.43 -10.31 -10.34
C THR A 56 8.09 -10.54 -9.69
N HIS A 57 7.09 -9.78 -10.10
CA HIS A 57 5.76 -9.91 -9.54
C HIS A 57 4.67 -9.52 -10.51
N GLY A 58 3.46 -10.01 -10.21
CA GLY A 58 2.23 -9.61 -10.87
C GLY A 58 1.10 -9.67 -9.86
N PHE A 59 0.20 -8.69 -9.90
CA PHE A 59 -0.86 -8.58 -8.91
C PHE A 59 -2.09 -7.82 -9.38
N GLU A 60 -3.19 -8.14 -8.71
CA GLU A 60 -4.42 -7.35 -8.64
C GLU A 60 -4.90 -7.44 -7.19
N LEU A 61 -4.88 -6.31 -6.50
CA LEU A 61 -5.17 -6.23 -5.07
C LEU A 61 -6.16 -5.10 -4.78
N HIS A 62 -7.12 -5.37 -3.92
CA HIS A 62 -8.20 -4.48 -3.53
C HIS A 62 -8.08 -4.14 -2.04
N CYS A 63 -8.53 -2.95 -1.66
CA CYS A 63 -8.48 -2.46 -0.28
C CYS A 63 -9.79 -1.73 0.10
N GLY A 64 -10.03 -1.65 1.41
CA GLY A 64 -11.29 -1.12 1.95
C GLY A 64 -12.47 -2.07 1.74
N PRO A 65 -13.71 -1.60 1.54
CA PRO A 65 -14.89 -2.46 1.37
C PRO A 65 -14.86 -3.35 0.11
N ALA A 66 -13.91 -3.16 -0.81
CA ALA A 66 -13.75 -3.97 -2.02
C ALA A 66 -12.96 -5.27 -1.82
N LEU A 67 -12.66 -5.66 -0.58
CA LEU A 67 -11.90 -6.89 -0.26
C LEU A 67 -12.62 -8.19 -0.64
N ASP A 68 -13.92 -8.12 -0.92
CA ASP A 68 -14.71 -9.28 -1.38
C ASP A 68 -14.39 -9.68 -2.84
N GLU A 69 -13.67 -8.84 -3.59
CA GLU A 69 -13.17 -9.17 -4.93
C GLU A 69 -11.92 -10.08 -4.87
N PRO A 70 -11.62 -10.85 -5.95
CA PRO A 70 -10.43 -11.69 -5.99
C PRO A 70 -9.14 -10.88 -5.83
N ASN A 71 -8.31 -11.30 -4.87
CA ASN A 71 -7.01 -10.71 -4.60
C ASN A 71 -5.92 -11.68 -5.04
N ASN A 72 -5.07 -11.25 -5.98
CA ASN A 72 -4.04 -12.08 -6.56
C ASN A 72 -2.68 -11.40 -6.40
N LEU A 73 -1.70 -12.15 -5.90
CA LEU A 73 -0.31 -11.73 -5.88
C LEU A 73 0.57 -12.95 -6.15
N GLN A 74 1.50 -12.79 -7.09
CA GLN A 74 2.58 -13.74 -7.31
C GLN A 74 3.91 -12.99 -7.23
N ILE A 75 4.84 -13.57 -6.48
CA ILE A 75 6.24 -13.14 -6.42
C ILE A 75 7.10 -14.29 -6.92
N ASP A 76 7.96 -14.04 -7.90
CA ASP A 76 8.99 -14.98 -8.34
C ASP A 76 10.38 -14.43 -7.99
N ILE A 77 11.24 -15.33 -7.49
CA ILE A 77 12.58 -15.05 -7.01
C ILE A 77 13.56 -15.75 -7.94
N HIS A 78 14.46 -14.99 -8.56
CA HIS A 78 15.44 -15.48 -9.53
C HIS A 78 16.85 -15.10 -9.06
N PRO A 79 17.51 -15.95 -8.25
CA PRO A 79 18.88 -15.73 -7.80
C PRO A 79 19.87 -15.64 -8.97
N PRO A 80 20.98 -14.88 -8.82
CA PRO A 80 21.95 -14.68 -9.90
C PRO A 80 22.71 -15.96 -10.29
N ASP A 81 22.83 -16.91 -9.36
CA ASP A 81 23.44 -18.23 -9.56
C ASP A 81 22.46 -19.26 -10.17
N GLY A 82 21.22 -18.86 -10.43
CA GLY A 82 20.19 -19.67 -11.08
C GLY A 82 19.18 -20.26 -10.11
N GLY A 83 18.27 -21.07 -10.66
CA GLY A 83 17.08 -21.52 -9.95
C GLY A 83 15.97 -20.46 -9.96
N THR A 84 14.78 -20.90 -9.61
CA THR A 84 13.60 -20.03 -9.51
C THR A 84 12.72 -20.53 -8.38
N ALA A 85 12.23 -19.60 -7.57
CA ALA A 85 11.23 -19.90 -6.56
C ALA A 85 10.02 -18.97 -6.69
N ARG A 86 8.88 -19.41 -6.19
CA ARG A 86 7.61 -18.71 -6.33
C ARG A 86 6.83 -18.70 -5.04
N PHE A 87 6.44 -17.51 -4.59
CA PHE A 87 5.35 -17.32 -3.66
C PHE A 87 4.07 -16.98 -4.43
N HIS A 88 2.96 -17.58 -4.03
CA HIS A 88 1.64 -17.23 -4.52
C HIS A 88 0.69 -17.05 -3.34
N LEU A 89 0.05 -15.88 -3.29
CA LEU A 89 -0.94 -15.53 -2.29
C LEU A 89 -2.18 -16.41 -2.43
N GLU A 90 -2.63 -17.00 -1.33
CA GLU A 90 -3.86 -17.79 -1.27
C GLU A 90 -4.94 -17.08 -0.47
N GLN A 91 -4.54 -16.28 0.52
CA GLN A 91 -5.42 -15.52 1.37
C GLN A 91 -4.81 -14.17 1.69
N LEU A 92 -5.49 -13.08 1.32
CA LEU A 92 -5.18 -11.73 1.78
C LEU A 92 -5.75 -11.52 3.19
N ASP A 93 -4.96 -10.94 4.09
CA ASP A 93 -5.44 -10.54 5.41
C ASP A 93 -6.15 -9.18 5.28
N SER A 94 -7.48 -9.21 5.34
CA SER A 94 -8.31 -8.01 5.15
C SER A 94 -8.03 -6.89 6.15
N SER A 95 -7.58 -7.23 7.36
CA SER A 95 -7.24 -6.25 8.40
C SER A 95 -5.96 -5.45 8.14
N SER A 96 -5.08 -5.95 7.27
CA SER A 96 -3.80 -5.30 6.93
C SER A 96 -3.77 -4.77 5.50
N SER A 97 -4.85 -4.97 4.72
CA SER A 97 -4.99 -4.38 3.40
C SER A 97 -5.38 -2.91 3.52
N LEU A 98 -4.38 -2.05 3.38
CA LEU A 98 -4.48 -0.62 3.57
C LEU A 98 -4.06 0.09 2.28
N CYS A 99 -4.86 1.07 1.88
CA CYS A 99 -4.51 1.97 0.81
C CYS A 99 -4.30 3.37 1.34
N TYR A 100 -3.29 4.02 0.79
CA TYR A 100 -2.88 5.36 1.19
C TYR A 100 -2.78 6.27 -0.02
N SER A 101 -3.04 7.55 0.20
CA SER A 101 -2.69 8.64 -0.71
C SER A 101 -1.45 9.34 -0.16
N ASP A 102 -0.29 8.69 -0.31
CA ASP A 102 0.98 9.20 0.21
C ASP A 102 1.51 10.39 -0.62
N PHE A 103 1.10 10.45 -1.88
CA PHE A 103 1.43 11.50 -2.84
C PHE A 103 0.39 11.52 -3.97
N ASP A 104 0.36 12.62 -4.74
CA ASP A 104 -0.54 12.81 -5.89
C ASP A 104 0.08 12.16 -7.14
N PRO A 105 -0.47 11.05 -7.65
CA PRO A 105 0.12 10.35 -8.78
C PRO A 105 0.05 11.21 -10.03
N ARG A 106 1.13 11.17 -10.85
CA ARG A 106 1.05 11.71 -12.21
C ARG A 106 -0.04 10.95 -12.99
N PRO A 107 -0.70 11.55 -13.99
CA PRO A 107 -1.85 10.93 -14.66
C PRO A 107 -1.60 9.46 -15.11
N PRO A 108 -2.60 8.55 -15.00
CA PRO A 108 -3.98 8.81 -14.58
C PRO A 108 -4.09 9.04 -13.06
N GLN A 109 -4.94 10.00 -12.68
CA GLN A 109 -5.13 10.29 -11.26
C GLN A 109 -5.95 9.18 -10.59
N ALA A 110 -5.45 8.67 -9.47
CA ALA A 110 -6.11 7.68 -8.64
C ALA A 110 -6.25 8.20 -7.20
N PRO A 111 -7.28 7.73 -6.45
CA PRO A 111 -7.47 8.13 -5.06
C PRO A 111 -6.42 7.53 -4.11
N ILE A 112 -5.66 6.54 -4.57
CA ILE A 112 -4.61 5.85 -3.82
C ILE A 112 -3.31 5.96 -4.62
N SER A 113 -2.18 5.85 -3.92
CA SER A 113 -0.85 5.77 -4.53
C SER A 113 0.07 4.74 -3.88
N SER A 114 -0.36 4.17 -2.76
CA SER A 114 0.31 3.03 -2.12
C SER A 114 -0.70 1.97 -1.70
N PHE A 115 -0.29 0.71 -1.81
CA PHE A 115 -0.97 -0.44 -1.25
C PHE A 115 -0.04 -1.15 -0.27
N GLU A 116 -0.51 -1.36 0.96
CA GLU A 116 0.12 -2.21 1.96
C GLU A 116 -0.77 -3.43 2.22
N GLY A 117 -0.17 -4.61 2.35
CA GLY A 117 -0.91 -5.83 2.62
C GLY A 117 -0.09 -6.88 3.35
N SER A 118 -0.80 -7.81 3.98
CA SER A 118 -0.24 -9.09 4.41
C SER A 118 -1.14 -10.23 3.98
N GLY A 119 -0.59 -11.44 3.94
CA GLY A 119 -1.40 -12.62 3.71
C GLY A 119 -0.62 -13.91 3.76
N ARG A 120 -1.37 -14.99 3.59
CA ARG A 120 -0.89 -16.37 3.57
C ARG A 120 -0.88 -16.91 2.15
N GLY A 121 0.05 -17.82 1.89
CA GLY A 121 0.18 -18.44 0.59
C GLY A 121 1.07 -19.66 0.58
N ARG A 122 1.44 -20.05 -0.64
CA ARG A 122 2.31 -21.19 -0.92
C ARG A 122 3.65 -20.73 -1.49
N TYR A 123 4.73 -21.36 -1.06
CA TYR A 123 6.06 -21.20 -1.62
C TYR A 123 6.49 -22.49 -2.32
N ASN A 124 6.79 -22.42 -3.62
CA ASN A 124 7.10 -23.59 -4.46
C ASN A 124 6.06 -24.73 -4.35
N GLY A 125 4.79 -24.35 -4.21
CA GLY A 125 3.67 -25.29 -4.05
C GLY A 125 3.44 -25.80 -2.63
N GLN A 126 4.34 -25.48 -1.68
CA GLN A 126 4.18 -25.83 -0.27
C GLN A 126 3.39 -24.73 0.46
N PRO A 127 2.27 -25.04 1.12
CA PRO A 127 1.53 -24.06 1.93
C PRO A 127 2.30 -23.70 3.21
N GLY A 128 1.79 -22.71 3.95
CA GLY A 128 2.32 -22.32 5.28
C GLY A 128 3.29 -21.14 5.28
N TYR A 129 3.36 -20.42 4.15
CA TYR A 129 4.17 -19.23 4.01
C TYR A 129 3.31 -17.97 4.16
N CYS A 130 3.90 -16.93 4.72
CA CYS A 130 3.28 -15.63 4.84
C CYS A 130 4.09 -14.58 4.08
N ALA A 131 3.43 -13.49 3.72
CA ALA A 131 4.08 -12.33 3.14
C ALA A 131 3.51 -11.03 3.72
N THR A 132 4.36 -10.01 3.80
CA THR A 132 3.96 -8.60 3.91
C THR A 132 4.60 -7.81 2.78
N TRP A 133 3.92 -6.78 2.29
CA TRP A 133 4.41 -5.97 1.20
C TRP A 133 3.86 -4.55 1.24
N ARG A 134 4.60 -3.63 0.61
CA ARG A 134 4.11 -2.31 0.23
C ARG A 134 4.53 -1.99 -1.19
N PHE A 135 3.55 -1.72 -2.05
CA PHE A 135 3.75 -1.29 -3.43
C PHE A 135 3.31 0.16 -3.61
N THR A 136 3.99 0.88 -4.49
CA THR A 136 3.68 2.29 -4.79
C THR A 136 3.49 2.48 -6.30
N ASP A 137 2.62 3.41 -6.67
CA ASP A 137 2.40 3.89 -8.04
C ASP A 137 2.58 5.40 -8.05
N LYS A 138 3.69 5.89 -8.62
CA LYS A 138 4.04 7.33 -8.73
C LYS A 138 3.54 7.97 -10.03
N GLY A 139 2.66 7.28 -10.74
CA GLY A 139 2.05 7.71 -11.99
C GLY A 139 2.94 7.48 -13.20
N GLU A 140 2.37 7.74 -14.38
CA GLU A 140 3.04 7.45 -15.65
C GLU A 140 4.33 8.28 -15.83
N PRO A 141 5.40 7.67 -16.40
CA PRO A 141 5.44 6.40 -17.13
C PRO A 141 5.73 5.14 -16.27
N GLY A 142 5.49 5.16 -14.96
CA GLY A 142 5.73 4.02 -14.05
C GLY A 142 7.20 3.82 -13.65
N THR A 143 8.09 4.72 -14.10
CA THR A 143 9.55 4.60 -13.87
C THR A 143 9.98 4.91 -12.44
N GLU A 144 9.06 5.35 -11.59
CA GLU A 144 9.34 5.69 -10.19
C GLU A 144 8.53 4.83 -9.21
N ASP A 145 7.78 3.85 -9.73
CA ASP A 145 7.03 2.87 -8.95
C ASP A 145 7.98 1.94 -8.20
N GLU A 146 7.58 1.47 -7.03
CA GLU A 146 8.47 0.71 -6.16
C GLU A 146 7.82 -0.55 -5.58
N ILE A 147 8.67 -1.54 -5.32
CA ILE A 147 8.48 -2.41 -4.16
C ILE A 147 9.14 -1.68 -2.99
N TYR A 148 8.33 -0.98 -2.20
CA TYR A 148 8.82 -0.19 -1.06
C TYR A 148 9.28 -1.09 0.09
N SER A 149 8.60 -2.22 0.29
CA SER A 149 9.02 -3.30 1.19
C SER A 149 8.40 -4.63 0.77
N LEU A 150 9.08 -5.72 1.07
CA LEU A 150 8.59 -7.09 0.89
C LEU A 150 9.25 -7.98 1.95
N LEU A 151 8.48 -8.85 2.59
CA LEU A 151 9.00 -9.94 3.41
C LEU A 151 8.20 -11.20 3.13
N ILE A 152 8.88 -12.32 2.88
CA ILE A 152 8.28 -13.65 2.76
C ILE A 152 8.99 -14.58 3.75
N TRP A 153 8.23 -15.35 4.52
CA TRP A 153 8.78 -16.27 5.52
C TRP A 153 7.87 -17.48 5.76
N ASN A 154 8.44 -18.53 6.34
CA ASN A 154 7.70 -19.72 6.77
C ASN A 154 7.00 -19.46 8.11
N CYS A 155 5.73 -19.02 8.07
CA CYS A 155 5.00 -18.59 9.27
C CYS A 155 4.32 -19.72 10.04
N ASP A 156 4.08 -20.87 9.40
CA ASP A 156 3.57 -22.07 10.07
C ASP A 156 4.70 -22.98 10.58
N GLY A 157 5.94 -22.69 10.20
CA GLY A 157 7.15 -23.42 10.58
C GLY A 157 8.04 -22.69 11.58
N ASP A 158 9.34 -22.64 11.28
CA ASP A 158 10.39 -22.11 12.16
C ASP A 158 10.57 -20.58 12.07
N GLY A 159 9.78 -19.90 11.25
CA GLY A 159 9.94 -18.46 10.99
C GLY A 159 11.08 -18.13 10.02
N SER A 160 11.65 -19.12 9.32
CA SER A 160 12.73 -18.89 8.36
C SER A 160 12.33 -17.90 7.26
N GLY A 161 13.17 -16.89 7.06
CA GLY A 161 13.02 -15.89 6.00
C GLY A 161 13.37 -16.48 4.63
N VAL A 162 12.59 -16.09 3.62
CA VAL A 162 12.78 -16.48 2.21
C VAL A 162 13.40 -15.33 1.42
N VAL A 163 12.80 -14.14 1.54
CA VAL A 163 13.31 -12.90 0.94
C VAL A 163 12.83 -11.73 1.76
N GLN A 164 13.68 -10.73 1.92
CA GLN A 164 13.32 -9.45 2.50
C GLN A 164 13.89 -8.30 1.68
N VAL A 165 13.01 -7.46 1.15
CA VAL A 165 13.33 -6.15 0.60
C VAL A 165 13.14 -5.12 1.70
N VAL A 166 14.24 -4.49 2.13
CA VAL A 166 14.24 -3.54 3.25
C VAL A 166 13.80 -2.16 2.78
N SER A 167 12.98 -1.46 3.58
CA SER A 167 12.55 -0.11 3.25
C SER A 167 13.67 0.94 3.47
N PRO A 168 13.79 1.97 2.62
CA PRO A 168 13.02 2.20 1.40
C PRO A 168 13.56 1.30 0.29
N GLY A 169 12.71 0.42 -0.25
CA GLY A 169 13.10 -0.66 -1.16
C GLY A 169 13.61 -0.21 -2.53
N HIS A 170 13.06 -0.79 -3.60
CA HIS A 170 13.63 -0.60 -4.95
C HIS A 170 12.60 -0.13 -5.96
N THR A 171 13.01 0.80 -6.81
CA THR A 171 12.26 1.21 -8.00
C THR A 171 12.20 0.06 -9.01
N LEU A 172 11.06 -0.07 -9.69
CA LEU A 172 10.90 -1.03 -10.77
C LEU A 172 11.95 -0.80 -11.87
N THR A 173 12.71 -1.85 -12.19
CA THR A 173 13.58 -1.85 -13.37
C THR A 173 12.78 -2.12 -14.65
N PHE A 174 11.72 -2.92 -14.54
CA PHE A 174 10.79 -3.24 -15.61
C PHE A 174 9.38 -3.34 -15.05
N GLY A 175 8.36 -3.05 -15.86
CA GLY A 175 6.95 -3.13 -15.46
C GLY A 175 6.35 -1.77 -15.11
N ASN A 176 5.17 -1.80 -14.49
CA ASN A 176 4.37 -0.64 -14.11
C ASN A 176 3.36 -1.07 -13.03
N HIS A 177 3.13 -0.22 -12.04
CA HIS A 177 2.01 -0.32 -11.11
C HIS A 177 0.95 0.69 -11.50
N GLN A 178 -0.31 0.36 -11.27
CA GLN A 178 -1.42 1.24 -11.58
C GLN A 178 -2.42 1.21 -10.42
N ALA A 179 -2.61 2.37 -9.81
CA ALA A 179 -3.63 2.63 -8.84
C ALA A 179 -4.96 2.96 -9.53
N HIS A 180 -6.05 2.54 -8.91
CA HIS A 180 -7.41 2.72 -9.40
C HIS A 180 -8.33 3.08 -8.23
N SER A 181 -9.42 3.76 -8.54
CA SER A 181 -10.57 3.81 -7.64
C SER A 181 -11.15 2.42 -7.41
N ALA A 182 -11.80 2.21 -6.26
CA ALA A 182 -12.47 0.93 -5.95
C ALA A 182 -13.57 0.58 -6.96
N ALA A 183 -14.32 1.58 -7.43
CA ALA A 183 -15.30 1.43 -8.48
C ALA A 183 -14.61 1.66 -9.84
N GLY A 184 -14.55 0.60 -10.65
CA GLY A 184 -14.01 0.66 -12.01
C GLY A 184 -13.80 -0.73 -12.58
N ARG A 185 -14.87 -1.37 -13.03
CA ARG A 185 -14.78 -2.14 -14.28
C ARG A 185 -14.84 -1.09 -15.40
N PRO A 186 -14.02 -1.22 -16.46
CA PRO A 186 -14.10 -0.33 -17.62
C PRO A 186 -15.52 -0.31 -18.21
#